data_AF-F9UNC9-F1
#
_entry.id   AF-F9UNC9-F1
#
_cell.length_a   1.000
_cell.length_b   1.000
_cell.length_c   1.000
_cell.angle_alpha   90.00
_cell.angle_beta   90.00
_cell.angle_gamma   90.00
#
_symmetry.space_group_name_H-M   'P 1'
#
loop_
_entity.id
_entity.type
_entity.pdbx_description
1 polymer ?
#
loop_
_entity_poly.entity_id
_entity_poly.type
_entity_poly.pdbx_seq_one_letter_code
_entity_poly.pdbx_strand_id
1 'polypeptide(L)'
;MTRAILISFCALFLLAGCTSQAEPSISTKQANSVAAANRAEQTSRANAAADASAKKQSGDHYQATDDHITSATSAVAAVGQVLNDPKQQTFGVVPTANQDAHGHHYYQVDAYQKTANGGRGHYLNSYFVYLDGSITTKQAN
;
A
#
# COMPACT_ATOMS: atom_id res chain seq x y z
N MET A 1 25.13 -59.86 15.57
CA MET A 1 24.92 -59.71 14.12
C MET A 1 23.73 -60.59 13.70
N THR A 2 22.90 -60.09 12.76
CA THR A 2 21.78 -60.78 12.07
C THR A 2 20.51 -61.08 12.89
N ARG A 3 19.27 -60.95 12.42
CA ARG A 3 18.64 -60.36 11.23
C ARG A 3 17.11 -60.32 11.47
N ALA A 4 16.47 -59.33 10.86
CA ALA A 4 15.03 -59.12 10.60
C ALA A 4 14.04 -60.29 10.78
N ILE A 5 12.89 -59.99 11.40
CA ILE A 5 11.61 -60.66 11.15
C ILE A 5 10.59 -59.61 10.69
N LEU A 6 9.94 -59.98 9.60
CA LEU A 6 8.94 -59.29 8.79
C LEU A 6 7.58 -59.13 9.51
N ILE A 7 6.71 -58.43 8.79
CA ILE A 7 5.23 -58.47 8.80
C ILE A 7 4.60 -57.27 9.50
N SER A 8 4.44 -56.18 8.73
CA SER A 8 3.36 -55.23 8.98
C SER A 8 2.43 -55.27 7.77
N PHE A 9 1.28 -55.90 7.99
CA PHE A 9 0.22 -56.13 7.03
C PHE A 9 -0.49 -54.81 6.71
N CYS A 10 -0.60 -54.50 5.43
CA CYS A 10 -1.58 -53.56 4.91
C CYS A 10 -2.99 -53.95 5.36
N ALA A 11 -3.68 -53.01 5.99
CA ALA A 11 -4.96 -52.46 5.54
C ALA A 11 -5.67 -51.83 6.72
N LEU A 12 -5.97 -50.53 6.64
CA LEU A 12 -7.30 -50.02 6.95
C LEU A 12 -7.38 -48.56 6.51
N PHE A 13 -8.13 -48.39 5.42
CA PHE A 13 -8.98 -47.24 5.16
C PHE A 13 -9.44 -46.55 6.45
N LEU A 14 -9.28 -45.24 6.52
CA LEU A 14 -10.38 -44.30 6.80
C LEU A 14 -9.86 -42.86 6.68
N LEU A 15 -9.82 -42.39 5.43
CA LEU A 15 -10.04 -40.99 5.12
C LEU A 15 -11.46 -40.63 5.57
N ALA A 16 -11.61 -39.96 6.71
CA ALA A 16 -12.74 -39.09 7.00
C ALA A 16 -12.48 -38.39 8.34
N GLY A 17 -12.31 -37.07 8.30
CA GLY A 17 -12.18 -36.29 9.53
C GLY A 17 -11.35 -35.02 9.44
N CYS A 18 -11.15 -34.45 8.24
CA CYS A 18 -10.86 -33.02 8.17
C CYS A 18 -12.09 -32.31 8.71
N THR A 19 -12.07 -31.95 9.99
CA THR A 19 -12.97 -30.93 10.53
C THR A 19 -12.59 -29.63 9.83
N SER A 20 -13.18 -29.40 8.65
CA SER A 20 -13.18 -28.10 8.01
C SER A 20 -13.98 -27.18 8.92
N GLN A 21 -13.33 -26.61 9.93
CA GLN A 21 -13.80 -25.40 10.55
C GLN A 21 -13.77 -24.35 9.44
N ALA A 22 -14.94 -24.15 8.82
CA ALA A 22 -15.16 -23.03 7.94
C ALA A 22 -14.71 -21.78 8.71
N GLU A 23 -13.78 -21.05 8.10
CA GLU A 23 -13.32 -19.75 8.56
C GLU A 23 -14.53 -18.90 8.94
N PRO A 24 -14.47 -18.09 10.00
CA PRO A 24 -15.59 -17.24 10.37
C PRO A 24 -15.82 -16.27 9.22
N SER A 25 -16.89 -16.50 8.44
CA SER A 25 -17.27 -15.59 7.37
C SER A 25 -17.65 -14.28 8.03
N ILE A 26 -16.76 -13.29 7.93
CA ILE A 26 -17.06 -11.92 8.34
C ILE A 26 -18.38 -11.57 7.67
N SER A 27 -19.41 -11.28 8.46
CA SER A 27 -20.74 -11.03 7.91
C SER A 27 -20.63 -9.90 6.89
N THR A 28 -21.42 -9.95 5.82
CA THR A 28 -21.42 -8.92 4.77
C THR A 28 -21.61 -7.51 5.34
N LYS A 29 -22.29 -7.36 6.49
CA LYS A 29 -22.38 -6.12 7.26
C LYS A 29 -21.06 -5.65 7.86
N GLN A 30 -20.27 -6.55 8.45
CA GLN A 30 -18.94 -6.22 8.99
C GLN A 30 -17.94 -5.91 7.88
N ALA A 31 -17.98 -6.65 6.77
CA ALA A 31 -17.16 -6.34 5.59
C ALA A 31 -17.48 -4.94 5.05
N ASN A 32 -18.77 -4.60 4.94
CA ASN A 32 -19.22 -3.28 4.50
C ASN A 32 -18.87 -2.16 5.50
N SER A 33 -18.95 -2.41 6.82
CA SER A 33 -18.57 -1.40 7.81
C SER A 33 -17.07 -1.13 7.79
N VAL A 34 -16.24 -2.16 7.62
CA VAL A 34 -14.79 -2.01 7.47
C VAL A 34 -14.46 -1.28 6.16
N ALA A 35 -15.11 -1.64 5.05
CA ALA A 35 -14.92 -0.94 3.78
C ALA A 35 -15.38 0.53 3.82
N ALA A 36 -16.44 0.84 4.56
CA ALA A 36 -16.90 2.22 4.77
C ALA A 36 -15.93 3.01 5.66
N ALA A 37 -15.45 2.41 6.76
CA ALA A 37 -14.46 3.02 7.65
C ALA A 37 -13.13 3.29 6.92
N ASN A 38 -12.65 2.32 6.13
CA ASN A 38 -11.44 2.49 5.32
C ASN A 38 -11.59 3.62 4.28
N ARG A 39 -12.77 3.73 3.65
CA ARG A 39 -13.06 4.86 2.74
C ARG A 39 -13.06 6.20 3.47
N ALA A 40 -13.70 6.28 4.64
CA ALA A 40 -13.74 7.51 5.43
C ALA A 40 -12.34 7.94 5.91
N GLU A 41 -11.53 6.98 6.36
CA GLU A 41 -10.16 7.24 6.78
C GLU A 41 -9.28 7.66 5.60
N GLN A 42 -9.43 7.03 4.44
CA GLN A 42 -8.75 7.43 3.21
C GLN A 42 -9.12 8.86 2.78
N THR A 43 -10.41 9.22 2.81
CA THR A 43 -10.88 10.58 2.56
C THR A 43 -10.29 11.57 3.57
N SER A 44 -10.27 11.23 4.86
CA SER A 44 -9.71 12.10 5.90
C SER A 44 -8.22 12.35 5.69
N ARG A 45 -7.46 11.35 5.26
CA ARG A 45 -6.02 11.47 4.99
C ARG A 45 -5.76 12.28 3.71
N ALA A 46 -6.55 12.07 2.67
CA ALA A 46 -6.48 12.88 1.44
C ALA A 46 -6.71 14.37 1.74
N ASN A 47 -7.71 14.68 2.55
CA ASN A 47 -7.98 16.06 2.97
C ASN A 47 -6.82 16.66 3.79
N ALA A 48 -6.29 15.90 4.76
CA ALA A 48 -5.18 16.36 5.58
C ALA A 48 -3.89 16.58 4.78
N ALA A 49 -3.63 15.73 3.78
CA ALA A 49 -2.50 15.88 2.87
C ALA A 49 -2.65 17.11 1.97
N ALA A 50 -3.85 17.33 1.39
CA ALA A 50 -4.17 18.52 0.61
C ALA A 50 -3.99 19.81 1.43
N ASP A 51 -4.47 19.82 2.68
CA ASP A 51 -4.29 20.93 3.60
C ASP A 51 -2.82 21.17 3.96
N ALA A 52 -2.05 20.08 4.17
CA ALA A 52 -0.63 20.16 4.49
C ALA A 52 0.21 20.66 3.31
N SER A 53 -0.09 20.22 2.09
CA SER A 53 0.59 20.70 0.88
C SER A 53 0.20 22.13 0.53
N ALA A 54 -1.07 22.51 0.69
CA ALA A 54 -1.56 23.86 0.42
C ALA A 54 -0.92 24.91 1.35
N LYS A 55 -0.57 24.53 2.59
CA LYS A 55 0.10 25.42 3.55
C LYS A 55 1.57 25.72 3.23
N LYS A 56 2.26 24.89 2.44
CA LYS A 56 3.68 25.11 2.11
C LYS A 56 3.84 26.16 1.01
N GLN A 57 4.67 27.18 1.25
CA GLN A 57 4.97 28.22 0.25
C GLN A 57 5.68 27.64 -0.98
N SER A 58 6.61 26.69 -0.79
CA SER A 58 7.34 25.98 -1.84
C SER A 58 7.30 24.46 -1.61
N GLY A 59 7.34 23.70 -2.70
CA GLY A 59 7.57 22.25 -2.70
C GLY A 59 8.91 21.92 -3.35
N ASP A 60 9.41 20.73 -3.06
CA ASP A 60 10.54 20.14 -3.78
C ASP A 60 10.02 19.52 -5.08
N HIS A 61 10.86 19.57 -6.12
CA HIS A 61 10.57 18.98 -7.41
C HIS A 61 11.58 17.88 -7.72
N TYR A 62 11.08 16.75 -8.22
CA TYR A 62 11.87 15.61 -8.65
C TYR A 62 11.37 15.14 -10.00
N GLN A 63 12.23 14.44 -10.74
CA GLN A 63 11.89 13.81 -12.00
C GLN A 63 12.16 12.31 -11.90
N ALA A 64 11.12 11.51 -12.10
CA ALA A 64 11.24 10.07 -12.21
C ALA A 64 11.93 9.70 -13.53
N THR A 65 12.61 8.56 -13.54
CA THR A 65 13.20 8.00 -14.77
C THR A 65 12.14 7.50 -15.73
N ASP A 66 11.03 6.97 -15.20
CA ASP A 66 9.84 6.57 -15.95
C ASP A 66 8.91 7.78 -16.10
N ASP A 67 8.66 8.18 -17.35
CA ASP A 67 7.78 9.28 -17.73
C ASP A 67 6.36 8.80 -18.10
N HIS A 68 6.01 7.56 -17.76
CA HIS A 68 4.71 6.95 -18.06
C HIS A 68 4.04 6.32 -16.83
N ILE A 69 3.84 7.12 -15.79
CA ILE A 69 3.26 6.67 -14.53
C ILE A 69 1.75 6.48 -14.66
N THR A 70 1.30 5.25 -14.91
CA THR A 70 -0.13 4.92 -15.13
C THR A 70 -0.76 4.09 -14.01
N SER A 71 -0.08 3.91 -12.88
CA SER A 71 -0.59 3.14 -11.75
C SER A 71 -0.08 3.67 -10.40
N ALA A 72 -0.84 3.37 -9.35
CA ALA A 72 -0.43 3.67 -7.97
C ALA A 72 0.88 2.95 -7.58
N THR A 73 1.10 1.74 -8.07
CA THR A 73 2.33 0.98 -7.81
C THR A 73 3.54 1.62 -8.47
N SER A 74 3.43 2.04 -9.74
CA SER A 74 4.52 2.74 -10.43
C SER A 74 4.78 4.12 -9.80
N ALA A 75 3.76 4.80 -9.30
CA ALA A 75 3.95 6.05 -8.56
C ALA A 75 4.78 5.86 -7.27
N VAL A 76 4.52 4.78 -6.50
CA VAL A 76 5.35 4.46 -5.32
C VAL A 76 6.79 4.13 -5.72
N ALA A 77 6.98 3.36 -6.80
CA ALA A 77 8.31 3.03 -7.31
C ALA A 77 9.08 4.28 -7.75
N ALA A 78 8.41 5.22 -8.41
CA ALA A 78 8.98 6.50 -8.83
C ALA A 78 9.43 7.35 -7.63
N VAL A 79 8.60 7.46 -6.58
CA VAL A 79 8.99 8.17 -5.34
C VAL A 79 10.15 7.47 -4.64
N GLY A 80 10.15 6.13 -4.58
CA GLY A 80 11.29 5.36 -4.07
C GLY A 80 12.57 5.66 -4.84
N GLN A 81 12.51 5.65 -6.17
CA GLN A 81 13.64 5.92 -7.05
C GLN A 81 14.23 7.31 -6.86
N VAL A 82 13.42 8.38 -6.86
CA VAL A 82 13.94 9.75 -6.73
C VAL A 82 14.49 10.05 -5.33
N LEU A 83 14.04 9.29 -4.32
CA LEU A 83 14.55 9.37 -2.95
C LEU A 83 15.70 8.38 -2.67
N ASN A 84 16.19 7.66 -3.69
CA ASN A 84 17.24 6.64 -3.58
C ASN A 84 16.90 5.49 -2.61
N ASP A 85 15.69 4.94 -2.72
CA ASP A 85 15.19 3.79 -1.96
C ASP A 85 15.38 3.89 -0.43
N PRO A 86 14.76 4.89 0.21
CA PRO A 86 15.00 5.21 1.62
C PRO A 86 14.59 4.06 2.55
N LYS A 87 15.57 3.48 3.25
CA LYS A 87 15.34 2.30 4.12
C LYS A 87 14.54 2.58 5.39
N GLN A 88 14.52 3.83 5.82
CA GLN A 88 13.82 4.29 7.03
C GLN A 88 12.40 4.81 6.75
N GLN A 89 11.93 4.69 5.51
CA GLN A 89 10.61 5.13 5.11
C GLN A 89 9.77 3.97 4.58
N THR A 90 8.46 4.14 4.66
CA THR A 90 7.49 3.28 4.00
C THR A 90 6.43 4.17 3.34
N PHE A 91 5.90 3.72 2.21
CA PHE A 91 5.01 4.53 1.39
C PHE A 91 3.56 4.00 1.45
N GLY A 92 2.61 4.93 1.44
CA GLY A 92 1.21 4.65 1.19
C GLY A 92 0.75 5.42 -0.02
N VAL A 93 0.01 4.78 -0.92
CA VAL A 93 -0.49 5.41 -2.13
C VAL A 93 -2.00 5.38 -2.15
N VAL A 94 -2.59 6.48 -2.62
CA VAL A 94 -4.01 6.52 -2.97
C VAL A 94 -4.19 5.73 -4.27
N PRO A 95 -4.97 4.62 -4.28
CA PRO A 95 -5.05 3.71 -5.42
C PRO A 95 -5.63 4.34 -6.69
N THR A 96 -6.37 5.43 -6.55
CA THR A 96 -6.99 6.17 -7.66
C THR A 96 -6.18 7.42 -7.98
N ALA A 97 -5.99 7.72 -9.26
CA ALA A 97 -5.45 8.99 -9.69
C ALA A 97 -6.45 10.12 -9.36
N ASN A 98 -5.92 11.26 -8.92
CA ASN A 98 -6.65 12.50 -8.68
C ASN A 98 -6.33 13.50 -9.81
N GLN A 99 -7.00 14.65 -9.79
CA GLN A 99 -6.70 15.78 -10.67
C GLN A 99 -6.37 17.01 -9.82
N ASP A 100 -5.40 17.80 -10.28
CA ASP A 100 -5.12 19.10 -9.68
C ASP A 100 -6.06 20.18 -10.22
N ALA A 101 -5.90 21.42 -9.76
CA ALA A 101 -6.75 22.54 -10.17
C ALA A 101 -6.64 22.90 -11.66
N HIS A 102 -5.57 22.46 -12.34
CA HIS A 102 -5.38 22.62 -13.78
C HIS A 102 -5.87 21.42 -14.58
N GLY A 103 -6.42 20.39 -13.92
CA GLY A 103 -6.91 19.17 -14.54
C GLY A 103 -5.83 18.13 -14.85
N HIS A 104 -4.60 18.32 -14.35
CA HIS A 104 -3.52 17.36 -14.56
C HIS A 104 -3.67 16.17 -13.59
N HIS A 105 -3.57 14.96 -14.14
CA HIS A 105 -3.70 13.74 -13.36
C HIS A 105 -2.45 13.43 -12.55
N TYR A 106 -2.64 13.05 -11.28
CA TYR A 106 -1.56 12.65 -10.40
C TYR A 106 -1.96 11.52 -9.46
N TYR A 107 -0.98 10.75 -8.99
CA TYR A 107 -1.09 9.84 -7.85
C TYR A 107 -0.51 10.51 -6.61
N GLN A 108 -1.21 10.36 -5.48
CA GLN A 108 -0.70 10.82 -4.20
C GLN A 108 0.00 9.68 -3.46
N VAL A 109 1.27 9.89 -3.14
CA VAL A 109 2.11 8.97 -2.37
C VAL A 109 2.53 9.64 -1.07
N ASP A 110 2.03 9.13 0.05
CA ASP A 110 2.40 9.57 1.39
C ASP A 110 3.62 8.77 1.88
N ALA A 111 4.61 9.47 2.41
CA ALA A 111 5.74 8.86 3.10
C ALA A 111 5.53 8.87 4.61
N TYR A 112 5.88 7.76 5.24
CA TYR A 112 5.86 7.57 6.68
C TYR A 112 7.21 7.05 7.14
N GLN A 113 7.60 7.37 8.37
CA GLN A 113 8.72 6.70 9.01
C GLN A 113 8.40 5.21 9.15
N LYS A 114 9.36 4.36 8.84
CA LYS A 114 9.23 2.92 9.01
C LYS A 114 9.41 2.56 10.49
N THR A 115 8.45 1.84 11.06
CA THR A 115 8.60 1.33 12.44
C THR A 115 9.51 0.10 12.47
N ALA A 116 9.96 -0.31 13.67
CA ALA A 116 10.78 -1.52 13.84
C ALA A 116 10.13 -2.79 13.24
N ASN A 117 8.79 -2.85 13.24
CA ASN A 117 8.02 -3.96 12.69
C ASN A 117 7.75 -3.81 11.18
N GLY A 118 8.34 -2.81 10.51
CA GLY A 118 8.16 -2.55 9.09
C GLY A 118 6.85 -1.83 8.72
N GLY A 119 6.03 -1.48 9.70
CA GLY A 119 4.76 -0.77 9.51
C GLY A 119 4.94 0.74 9.30
N ARG A 120 3.80 1.42 9.12
CA ARG A 120 3.73 2.89 9.01
C ARG A 120 3.82 3.52 10.41
N GLY A 121 4.79 4.40 10.60
CA GLY A 121 4.98 5.23 11.79
C GLY A 121 4.46 6.65 11.56
N HIS A 122 5.22 7.65 12.01
CA HIS A 122 4.82 9.05 11.85
C HIS A 122 4.81 9.47 10.38
N TYR A 123 3.85 10.32 10.01
CA TYR A 123 3.75 10.89 8.67
C TYR A 123 4.90 11.88 8.43
N LEU A 124 5.57 11.75 7.29
CA LEU A 124 6.69 12.60 6.88
C LEU A 124 6.27 13.66 5.88
N ASN A 125 5.71 13.23 4.74
CA ASN A 125 5.42 14.10 3.61
C ASN A 125 4.45 13.45 2.62
N SER A 126 3.91 14.24 1.71
CA SER A 126 3.15 13.78 0.54
C SER A 126 3.89 14.14 -0.74
N TYR A 127 3.86 13.23 -1.71
CA TYR A 127 4.40 13.39 -3.05
C TYR A 127 3.25 13.27 -4.05
N PHE A 128 3.12 14.26 -4.91
CA PHE A 128 2.18 14.29 -6.02
C PHE A 128 2.94 13.87 -7.27
N VAL A 129 2.64 12.68 -7.77
CA VAL A 129 3.33 12.03 -8.90
C VAL A 129 2.44 12.16 -10.13
N TYR A 130 2.85 12.99 -11.08
CA TYR A 130 2.15 13.17 -12.34
C TYR A 130 2.46 12.04 -13.32
N LEU A 131 1.58 11.89 -14.33
CA LEU A 131 1.70 10.80 -15.31
C LEU A 131 2.98 10.88 -16.15
N ASP A 132 3.55 12.07 -16.30
CA ASP A 132 4.80 12.36 -17.02
C ASP A 132 6.08 12.14 -16.18
N GLY A 133 5.94 11.56 -14.99
CA GLY A 133 7.05 11.32 -14.07
C GLY A 133 7.50 12.55 -13.27
N SER A 134 6.85 13.71 -13.43
CA SER A 134 7.07 14.86 -12.56
C SER A 134 6.56 14.58 -11.16
N ILE A 135 7.36 14.87 -10.14
CA ILE A 135 7.00 14.67 -8.74
C ILE A 135 7.19 15.97 -7.98
N THR A 136 6.19 16.39 -7.22
CA THR A 136 6.25 17.57 -6.36
C THR A 136 5.77 17.26 -4.95
N THR A 137 6.29 17.97 -3.95
CA THR A 137 5.77 17.90 -2.57
C THR A 137 4.75 18.99 -2.25
N LYS A 138 4.42 19.82 -3.25
CA LYS A 138 3.35 20.81 -3.23
C LYS A 138 2.43 20.59 -4.42
N GLN A 139 1.15 20.39 -4.17
CA GLN A 139 0.16 20.26 -5.22
C GLN A 139 0.11 21.55 -6.06
N ALA A 140 0.03 21.43 -7.39
CA ALA A 140 -0.20 22.59 -8.24
C ALA A 140 -1.61 23.13 -7.94
N ASN A 141 -1.67 24.39 -7.50
CA ASN A 141 -2.92 25.13 -7.25
C ASN A 141 -3.46 25.75 -8.52
#